data_AF-B7K308-F1
#
_entry.id   AF-B7K308-F1
#
_cell.length_a   1.000
_cell.length_b   1.000
_cell.length_c   1.000
_cell.angle_alpha   90.00
_cell.angle_beta   90.00
_cell.angle_gamma   90.00
#
_symmetry.space_group_name_H-M   'P 1'
#
loop_
_entity.id
_entity.type
_entity.pdbx_description
1 polymer ?
#
loop_
_entity_poly.entity_id
_entity_poly.type
_entity_poly.pdbx_seq_one_letter_code
_entity_poly.pdbx_strand_id
1 'polypeptide(L)'
;MIENQVSTEQLSLEIEALQKRIEELENDKEDLEILVETITEHSTDLENEIYEKNQIMLKYLEQVKLVTQAAAAVEAESFEIDSLNPVSERNDELGQLARVFQNMANQVKIREKKLRQQVQELQIKIDRKKQSEQVAEIIQTDSFQNLKQKLQEMKKQKKKSPS
;
A
#
# COMPACT_ATOMS: atom_id res chain seq x y z
N MET A 1 -24.64 -92.31 -5.54
CA MET A 1 -23.85 -91.18 -5.01
C MET A 1 -24.84 -90.18 -4.46
N ILE A 2 -24.60 -89.75 -3.22
CA ILE A 2 -25.60 -89.29 -2.25
C ILE A 2 -26.16 -87.93 -2.69
N GLU A 3 -27.46 -87.90 -2.97
CA GLU A 3 -28.21 -86.65 -3.09
C GLU A 3 -28.15 -85.93 -1.75
N ASN A 4 -27.57 -84.74 -1.79
CA ASN A 4 -27.38 -83.86 -0.65
C ASN A 4 -28.75 -83.28 -0.23
N GLN A 5 -29.58 -84.11 0.40
CA GLN A 5 -30.84 -83.66 0.99
C GLN A 5 -30.51 -82.92 2.30
N VAL A 6 -30.27 -81.62 2.16
CA VAL A 6 -30.30 -80.70 3.31
C VAL A 6 -31.64 -80.92 4.02
N SER A 7 -31.61 -81.19 5.33
CA SER A 7 -32.84 -81.42 6.09
C SER A 7 -33.70 -80.15 6.03
N THR A 8 -35.01 -80.28 5.88
CA THR A 8 -35.95 -79.15 5.86
C THR A 8 -35.79 -78.23 7.07
N GLU A 9 -35.34 -78.79 8.20
CA GLU A 9 -35.01 -78.07 9.43
C GLU A 9 -33.75 -77.19 9.29
N GLN A 10 -32.72 -77.67 8.57
CA GLN A 10 -31.51 -76.88 8.29
C GLN A 10 -31.83 -75.71 7.35
N LEU A 11 -32.63 -75.95 6.31
CA LEU A 11 -33.10 -74.88 5.42
C LEU A 11 -33.93 -73.83 6.17
N SER A 12 -34.78 -74.25 7.12
CA SER A 12 -35.57 -73.32 7.93
C SER A 12 -34.69 -72.45 8.83
N LEU A 13 -33.68 -73.04 9.48
CA LEU A 13 -32.73 -72.29 10.33
C LEU A 13 -31.90 -71.31 9.50
N GLU A 14 -31.49 -71.70 8.30
CA GLU A 14 -30.73 -70.84 7.40
C GLU A 14 -31.59 -69.67 6.86
N ILE A 15 -32.85 -69.93 6.53
CA ILE A 15 -33.82 -68.87 6.17
C ILE A 15 -34.00 -67.87 7.31
N GLU A 16 -34.15 -68.34 8.55
CA GLU A 16 -34.30 -67.47 9.73
C GLU A 16 -33.05 -66.62 9.97
N ALA A 17 -31.85 -67.20 9.82
CA ALA A 17 -30.60 -66.47 9.93
C ALA A 17 -30.43 -65.41 8.83
N LEU A 18 -30.80 -65.74 7.58
CA LEU A 18 -30.78 -64.81 6.46
C LEU A 18 -31.80 -63.67 6.65
N GLN A 19 -33.00 -63.97 7.14
CA GLN A 19 -34.02 -62.96 7.45
C GLN A 19 -33.52 -61.97 8.50
N LYS A 20 -32.92 -62.47 9.59
CA LYS A 20 -32.31 -61.61 10.61
C LYS A 20 -31.18 -60.75 10.03
N ARG A 21 -30.36 -61.31 9.16
CA ARG A 21 -29.26 -60.55 8.53
C ARG A 21 -29.77 -59.48 7.56
N ILE A 22 -30.85 -59.75 6.85
CA ILE A 22 -31.51 -58.76 5.98
C ILE A 22 -32.05 -57.61 6.83
N GLU A 23 -32.73 -57.91 7.94
CA GLU A 23 -33.24 -56.88 8.86
C GLU A 23 -32.11 -56.00 9.43
N GLU A 24 -30.98 -56.61 9.84
CA GLU A 24 -29.79 -55.85 10.25
C GLU A 24 -29.26 -54.94 9.13
N LEU A 25 -29.17 -55.45 7.90
CA LEU A 25 -28.70 -54.67 6.75
C LEU A 25 -29.66 -53.56 6.33
N GLU A 26 -30.97 -53.76 6.51
CA GLU A 26 -31.98 -52.74 6.25
C GLU A 26 -31.87 -51.58 7.26
N ASN A 27 -31.67 -51.89 8.54
CA ASN A 27 -31.41 -50.88 9.57
C ASN A 27 -30.10 -50.12 9.30
N ASP A 28 -29.00 -50.85 9.02
CA ASP A 28 -27.71 -50.22 8.70
C ASP A 28 -27.82 -49.31 7.45
N LYS A 29 -28.63 -49.69 6.46
CA LYS A 29 -28.88 -48.90 5.25
C LYS A 29 -29.64 -47.61 5.57
N GLU A 30 -30.64 -47.66 6.43
CA GLU A 30 -31.40 -46.48 6.87
C GLU A 30 -30.50 -45.48 7.61
N ASP A 31 -29.67 -45.97 8.52
CA ASP A 31 -28.69 -45.14 9.23
C ASP A 31 -27.70 -44.45 8.26
N LEU A 32 -27.24 -45.18 7.24
CA LEU A 32 -26.35 -44.64 6.22
C LEU A 32 -27.05 -43.59 5.34
N GLU A 33 -28.33 -43.77 4.99
CA GLU A 33 -29.09 -42.77 4.22
C GLU A 33 -29.23 -41.45 5.00
N ILE A 34 -29.53 -41.52 6.30
CA ILE A 34 -29.61 -40.35 7.19
C ILE A 34 -28.24 -39.64 7.28
N LEU A 35 -27.16 -40.41 7.43
CA LEU A 35 -25.81 -39.86 7.51
C LEU A 35 -25.43 -39.15 6.21
N VAL A 36 -25.72 -39.76 5.05
CA VAL A 36 -25.43 -39.17 3.74
C VAL A 36 -26.22 -37.89 3.55
N GLU A 37 -27.52 -37.87 3.88
CA GLU A 37 -28.35 -36.66 3.82
C GLU A 37 -27.72 -35.53 4.64
N THR A 38 -27.38 -35.82 5.91
CA THR A 38 -26.75 -34.85 6.81
C THR A 38 -25.40 -34.33 6.29
N ILE A 39 -24.56 -35.21 5.73
CA ILE A 39 -23.26 -34.82 5.17
C ILE A 39 -23.44 -33.96 3.92
N THR A 40 -24.39 -34.30 3.05
CA THR A 40 -24.63 -33.52 1.81
C THR A 40 -25.18 -32.13 2.10
N GLU A 41 -26.07 -32.00 3.10
CA GLU A 41 -26.55 -30.71 3.59
C GLU A 41 -25.37 -29.88 4.13
N HIS A 42 -24.59 -30.45 5.05
CA HIS A 42 -23.46 -29.73 5.64
C HIS A 42 -22.38 -29.36 4.62
N SER A 43 -22.10 -30.23 3.64
CA SER A 43 -21.14 -29.94 2.56
C SER A 43 -21.59 -28.75 1.72
N THR A 44 -22.87 -28.66 1.42
CA THR A 44 -23.43 -27.54 0.66
C THR A 44 -23.32 -26.23 1.43
N ASP A 45 -23.63 -26.26 2.73
CA ASP A 45 -23.49 -25.08 3.60
C ASP A 45 -22.04 -24.61 3.69
N LEU A 46 -21.11 -25.54 3.87
CA LEU A 46 -19.68 -25.23 3.95
C LEU A 46 -19.16 -24.65 2.62
N GLU A 47 -19.59 -25.20 1.48
CA GLU A 47 -19.24 -24.67 0.16
C GLU A 47 -19.71 -23.22 -0.01
N ASN A 48 -20.93 -22.92 0.41
CA ASN A 48 -21.48 -21.57 0.39
C ASN A 48 -20.68 -20.62 1.30
N GLU A 49 -20.36 -21.04 2.53
CA GLU A 49 -19.57 -20.24 3.47
C GLU A 49 -18.16 -19.94 2.93
N ILE A 50 -17.51 -20.94 2.33
CA ILE A 50 -16.19 -20.79 1.69
C ILE A 50 -16.28 -19.79 0.54
N TYR A 51 -17.33 -19.88 -0.28
CA TYR A 51 -17.52 -18.95 -1.39
C TYR A 51 -17.66 -17.51 -0.89
N GLU A 52 -18.49 -17.26 0.12
CA GLU A 52 -18.67 -15.93 0.70
C GLU A 52 -17.38 -15.37 1.30
N LYS A 53 -16.66 -16.18 2.09
CA LYS A 53 -15.37 -15.80 2.67
C LYS A 53 -14.33 -15.47 1.60
N ASN A 54 -14.28 -16.24 0.52
CA ASN A 54 -13.39 -15.96 -0.60
C ASN A 54 -13.72 -14.63 -1.27
N GLN A 55 -15.01 -14.29 -1.45
CA GLN A 55 -15.40 -12.98 -2.00
C GLN A 55 -14.96 -11.82 -1.10
N ILE A 56 -15.11 -11.97 0.22
CA ILE A 56 -14.65 -10.97 1.19
C ILE A 56 -13.12 -10.82 1.14
N MET A 57 -12.40 -11.94 1.10
CA MET A 57 -10.93 -11.95 1.03
C MET A 57 -10.42 -11.29 -0.25
N LEU A 58 -11.05 -11.55 -1.40
CA LEU A 58 -10.68 -10.92 -2.67
C LEU A 58 -10.82 -9.39 -2.61
N LYS A 59 -11.91 -8.88 -2.02
CA LYS A 59 -12.09 -7.44 -1.79
C LYS A 59 -10.98 -6.88 -0.89
N TYR A 60 -10.62 -7.60 0.18
CA TYR A 60 -9.53 -7.19 1.07
C TYR A 60 -8.19 -7.10 0.32
N LEU A 61 -7.86 -8.09 -0.50
CA LEU A 61 -6.62 -8.11 -1.31
C LEU A 61 -6.55 -6.94 -2.30
N GLU A 62 -7.68 -6.57 -2.91
CA GLU A 62 -7.75 -5.40 -3.78
C GLU A 62 -7.42 -4.10 -3.01
N GLN A 63 -7.92 -3.95 -1.79
CA GLN A 63 -7.61 -2.79 -0.96
C GLN A 63 -6.14 -2.76 -0.53
N VAL A 64 -5.56 -3.91 -0.16
CA VAL A 64 -4.13 -4.02 0.15
C VAL A 64 -3.30 -3.57 -1.06
N LYS A 65 -3.68 -3.99 -2.27
CA LYS A 65 -3.01 -3.59 -3.50
C LYS A 65 -3.02 -2.07 -3.69
N LEU A 66 -4.11 -1.38 -3.39
CA LEU A 66 -4.17 0.09 -3.45
C LEU A 66 -3.18 0.74 -2.49
N VAL A 67 -3.06 0.23 -1.26
CA VAL A 67 -2.09 0.73 -0.28
C VAL A 67 -0.65 0.46 -0.74
N THR A 68 -0.37 -0.72 -1.30
CA THR A 68 0.95 -1.02 -1.87
C THR A 68 1.29 -0.13 -3.06
N GLN A 69 0.32 0.15 -3.94
CA GLN A 69 0.51 1.06 -5.06
C GLN A 69 0.76 2.50 -4.59
N ALA A 70 0.05 2.95 -3.57
CA ALA A 70 0.30 4.24 -2.93
C ALA A 70 1.74 4.33 -2.38
N ALA A 71 2.24 3.27 -1.74
CA ALA A 71 3.62 3.22 -1.28
C ALA A 71 4.63 3.34 -2.44
N ALA A 72 4.43 2.57 -3.51
CA ALA A 72 5.27 2.67 -4.71
C ALA A 72 5.21 4.06 -5.37
N ALA A 73 4.03 4.69 -5.39
CA ALA A 73 3.87 6.03 -5.93
C ALA A 73 4.60 7.09 -5.09
N VAL A 74 4.70 6.90 -3.76
CA VAL A 74 5.49 7.79 -2.88
C VAL A 74 6.97 7.67 -3.21
N GLU A 75 7.47 6.45 -3.40
CA GLU A 75 8.87 6.23 -3.82
C GLU A 75 9.18 6.83 -5.19
N ALA A 76 8.20 6.82 -6.09
CA ALA A 76 8.31 7.41 -7.43
C ALA A 76 7.97 8.91 -7.50
N GLU A 77 7.80 9.60 -6.36
CA GLU A 77 7.42 11.02 -6.27
C GLU A 77 6.12 11.40 -7.03
N SER A 78 5.25 10.42 -7.31
CA SER A 78 4.00 10.56 -8.09
C SER A 78 2.75 10.32 -7.24
N PHE A 79 2.90 10.27 -5.92
CA PHE A 79 1.80 9.99 -5.01
C PHE A 79 0.81 11.15 -4.92
N GLU A 80 -0.46 10.82 -5.19
CA GLU A 80 -1.60 11.70 -4.96
C GLU A 80 -2.33 11.28 -3.68
N ILE A 81 -2.53 12.23 -2.77
CA ILE A 81 -3.14 11.98 -1.45
C ILE A 81 -4.53 11.37 -1.60
N ASP A 82 -5.30 11.83 -2.60
CA ASP A 82 -6.67 11.39 -2.84
C ASP A 82 -6.77 9.94 -3.34
N SER A 83 -5.66 9.34 -3.80
CA SER A 83 -5.63 7.96 -4.30
C SER A 83 -6.02 6.92 -3.24
N LEU A 84 -5.88 7.26 -1.95
CA LEU A 84 -6.24 6.39 -0.82
C LEU A 84 -7.59 6.71 -0.18
N ASN A 85 -8.36 7.67 -0.69
CA ASN A 85 -9.69 8.00 -0.16
C ASN A 85 -10.63 6.77 -0.08
N PRO A 86 -10.68 5.87 -1.08
CA PRO A 86 -11.53 4.68 -1.00
C PRO A 86 -11.18 3.74 0.17
N VAL A 87 -9.90 3.68 0.54
CA VAL A 87 -9.43 2.83 1.65
C VAL A 87 -9.60 3.57 2.98
N SER A 88 -9.38 4.89 3.01
CA SER A 88 -9.38 5.70 4.23
C SER A 88 -10.76 5.94 4.84
N GLU A 89 -11.84 5.68 4.10
CA GLU A 89 -13.23 5.70 4.61
C GLU A 89 -13.54 4.48 5.51
N ARG A 90 -12.71 3.44 5.47
CA ARG A 90 -12.94 2.23 6.26
C ARG A 90 -12.69 2.46 7.75
N ASN A 91 -13.43 1.72 8.58
CA ASN A 91 -13.31 1.77 10.04
C ASN A 91 -12.40 0.68 10.61
N ASP A 92 -11.63 -0.01 9.77
CA ASP A 92 -10.71 -1.08 10.14
C ASP A 92 -9.24 -0.64 10.09
N GLU A 93 -8.33 -1.59 10.32
CA GLU A 93 -6.89 -1.38 10.36
C GLU A 93 -6.35 -0.87 9.01
N LEU A 94 -6.92 -1.34 7.89
CA LEU A 94 -6.59 -0.84 6.56
C LEU A 94 -6.95 0.64 6.41
N GLY A 95 -8.15 1.03 6.84
CA GLY A 95 -8.56 2.44 6.82
C GLY A 95 -7.70 3.30 7.74
N GLN A 96 -7.34 2.79 8.92
CA GLN A 96 -6.40 3.48 9.81
C GLN A 96 -5.03 3.66 9.15
N LEU A 97 -4.49 2.62 8.53
CA LEU A 97 -3.22 2.66 7.83
C LEU A 97 -3.25 3.65 6.67
N ALA A 98 -4.32 3.66 5.87
CA ALA A 98 -4.49 4.61 4.77
C ALA A 98 -4.49 6.07 5.25
N ARG A 99 -5.23 6.38 6.33
CA ARG A 99 -5.25 7.72 6.95
C ARG A 99 -3.86 8.14 7.45
N VAL A 100 -3.15 7.24 8.13
CA VAL A 100 -1.78 7.49 8.62
C VAL A 100 -0.83 7.74 7.45
N PHE A 101 -0.94 6.93 6.39
CA PHE A 101 -0.11 7.07 5.20
C PHE A 101 -0.36 8.39 4.47
N GLN A 102 -1.62 8.79 4.28
CA GLN A 102 -2.01 10.09 3.73
C GLN A 102 -1.43 11.25 4.55
N ASN A 103 -1.52 11.17 5.88
CA ASN A 103 -0.95 12.17 6.78
C ASN A 103 0.58 12.26 6.65
N MET A 104 1.27 11.13 6.58
CA MET A 104 2.72 11.08 6.38
C MET A 104 3.11 11.71 5.04
N ALA A 105 2.47 11.31 3.95
CA ALA A 105 2.76 11.84 2.62
C ALA A 105 2.56 13.38 2.56
N ASN A 106 1.49 13.89 3.17
CA ASN A 106 1.26 15.33 3.27
C ASN A 106 2.38 16.04 4.07
N GLN A 107 2.80 15.47 5.20
CA GLN A 107 3.92 16.03 5.98
C GLN A 107 5.24 16.04 5.20
N VAL A 108 5.53 14.98 4.44
CA VAL A 108 6.72 14.92 3.57
C VAL A 108 6.67 16.03 2.53
N LYS A 109 5.54 16.20 1.83
CA LYS A 109 5.34 17.27 0.83
C LYS A 109 5.53 18.67 1.41
N ILE A 110 5.01 18.93 2.62
CA ILE A 110 5.21 20.20 3.32
C ILE A 110 6.68 20.43 3.66
N ARG A 111 7.36 19.42 4.21
CA ARG A 111 8.79 19.50 4.56
C ARG A 111 9.65 19.74 3.33
N GLU A 112 9.36 19.04 2.24
CA GLU A 112 10.07 19.18 0.98
C GLU A 112 9.91 20.60 0.40
N LYS A 113 8.67 21.14 0.37
CA LYS A 113 8.42 22.52 -0.04
C LYS A 113 9.21 23.53 0.79
N LYS A 114 9.25 23.34 2.10
CA LYS A 114 10.02 24.20 3.02
C LYS A 114 11.53 24.11 2.76
N LEU A 115 12.05 22.92 2.52
CA LEU A 115 13.47 22.71 2.18
C LEU A 115 13.82 23.37 0.85
N ARG A 116 12.99 23.20 -0.18
CA ARG A 116 13.18 23.87 -1.49
C ARG A 116 13.25 25.40 -1.34
N GLN A 117 12.37 25.99 -0.52
CA GLN A 117 12.41 27.43 -0.25
C GLN A 117 13.70 27.84 0.48
N GLN A 118 14.12 27.10 1.50
CA GLN A 118 15.35 27.40 2.23
C GLN A 118 16.59 27.31 1.34
N VAL A 119 16.67 26.31 0.46
CA VAL A 119 17.76 26.18 -0.52
C VAL A 119 17.78 27.38 -1.46
N GLN A 120 16.63 27.81 -1.97
CA GLN A 120 16.53 28.98 -2.85
C GLN A 120 16.98 30.28 -2.15
N GLU A 121 16.54 30.49 -0.90
CA GLU A 121 16.96 31.65 -0.11
C GLU A 121 18.47 31.64 0.17
N LEU A 122 19.05 30.48 0.44
CA LEU A 122 20.49 30.33 0.63
C LEU A 122 21.28 30.61 -0.65
N GLN A 123 20.81 30.14 -1.81
CA GLN A 123 21.42 30.45 -3.11
C GLN A 123 21.45 31.96 -3.36
N ILE A 124 20.32 32.66 -3.15
CA ILE A 124 20.26 34.13 -3.31
C ILE A 124 21.24 34.84 -2.38
N LYS A 125 21.35 34.40 -1.12
CA LYS A 125 22.29 34.97 -0.15
C LYS A 125 23.74 34.78 -0.59
N ILE A 126 24.08 33.58 -1.08
CA ILE A 126 25.43 33.27 -1.59
C ILE A 126 25.75 34.14 -2.80
N ASP A 127 24.83 34.27 -3.75
CA ASP A 127 25.05 35.07 -4.96
C ASP A 127 25.25 36.55 -4.64
N ARG A 128 24.43 37.12 -3.73
CA ARG A 128 24.61 38.50 -3.26
C ARG A 128 25.95 38.71 -2.56
N LYS A 129 26.39 37.73 -1.75
CA LYS A 129 27.68 37.80 -1.06
C LYS A 129 28.83 37.82 -2.07
N LYS A 130 28.81 36.93 -3.06
CA LYS A 130 29.80 36.88 -4.14
C LYS A 130 29.84 38.19 -4.94
N GLN A 131 28.68 38.73 -5.30
CA GLN A 131 28.61 40.03 -5.99
C GLN A 131 29.21 41.17 -5.15
N SER A 132 28.94 41.20 -3.84
CA SER A 132 29.52 42.20 -2.94
C SER A 132 31.05 42.06 -2.84
N GLU A 133 31.57 40.84 -2.77
CA GLU A 133 33.02 40.57 -2.74
C GLU A 133 33.69 41.03 -4.04
N GLN A 134 33.09 40.72 -5.21
CA GLN A 134 33.58 41.17 -6.52
C GLN A 134 33.56 42.70 -6.66
N VAL A 135 32.50 43.37 -6.21
CA VAL A 135 32.45 44.84 -6.24
C VAL A 135 33.52 45.45 -5.34
N ALA A 136 33.76 44.87 -4.15
CA ALA A 136 34.81 45.33 -3.25
C ALA A 136 36.21 45.18 -3.88
N GLU A 137 36.46 44.07 -4.59
CA GLU A 137 37.70 43.83 -5.32
C GLU A 137 37.93 44.86 -6.44
N ILE A 138 36.90 45.15 -7.26
CA ILE A 138 36.96 46.17 -8.33
C ILE A 138 37.22 47.58 -7.77
N ILE A 139 36.60 47.90 -6.62
CA ILE A 139 36.84 49.18 -5.94
C ILE A 139 38.30 49.28 -5.48
N GLN A 140 38.89 48.19 -4.98
CA GLN A 140 40.25 48.20 -4.46
C GLN A 140 41.33 48.26 -5.55
N THR A 141 41.10 47.64 -6.71
CA THR A 141 42.10 47.53 -7.76
C THR A 141 42.15 48.77 -8.66
N ASP A 142 41.04 49.16 -9.29
CA ASP A 142 41.14 50.04 -10.47
C ASP A 142 40.27 51.30 -10.44
N SER A 143 39.04 51.24 -9.92
CA SER A 143 38.13 52.40 -10.05
C SER A 143 38.46 53.55 -9.10
N PHE A 144 38.85 53.28 -7.86
CA PHE A 144 39.07 54.33 -6.85
C PHE A 144 40.37 55.12 -7.09
N GLN A 145 41.43 54.44 -7.53
CA GLN A 145 42.70 55.05 -7.93
C GLN A 145 42.51 56.01 -9.11
N ASN A 146 41.82 55.54 -10.16
CA ASN A 146 41.53 56.33 -11.35
C ASN A 146 40.62 57.53 -11.06
N LEU A 147 39.60 57.37 -10.21
CA LEU A 147 38.71 58.48 -9.83
C LEU A 147 39.46 59.55 -9.03
N LYS A 148 40.38 59.13 -8.14
CA LYS A 148 41.25 60.05 -7.37
C LYS A 148 42.21 60.81 -8.27
N GLN A 149 42.84 60.15 -9.24
CA GLN A 149 43.69 60.81 -10.24
C GLN A 149 42.89 61.84 -11.06
N LYS A 150 41.72 61.45 -11.57
CA LYS A 150 40.87 62.34 -12.39
C LYS A 150 40.41 63.57 -11.63
N LEU A 151 40.06 63.43 -10.35
CA LEU A 151 39.73 64.55 -9.46
C LEU A 151 40.95 65.45 -9.18
N GLN A 152 42.15 64.87 -9.04
CA GLN A 152 43.38 65.65 -8.88
C GLN A 152 43.75 66.43 -10.14
N GLU A 153 43.57 65.84 -11.32
CA GLU A 153 43.77 66.53 -12.60
C GLU A 153 42.80 67.67 -12.80
N MET A 154 41.51 67.47 -12.51
CA MET A 154 40.50 68.54 -12.55
C MET A 154 40.81 69.67 -11.55
N LYS A 155 41.30 69.35 -10.35
CA LYS A 155 41.75 70.36 -9.37
C LYS A 155 43.00 71.12 -9.83
N LYS A 156 43.93 70.46 -10.52
CA LYS A 156 45.11 71.10 -11.13
C LYS A 156 44.72 72.00 -12.30
N GLN A 157 43.75 71.60 -13.11
CA GLN A 157 43.20 72.43 -14.19
C GLN A 157 42.49 73.67 -13.65
N LYS A 158 41.67 73.54 -12.60
CA LYS A 158 41.03 74.71 -11.92
C LYS A 158 42.03 75.68 -11.27
N LYS A 159 43.23 75.23 -10.87
CA LYS A 159 44.29 76.11 -10.34
C LYS A 159 45.14 76.79 -11.43
N LYS A 160 45.06 76.33 -12.68
CA LYS A 160 45.82 76.87 -13.83
C LYS A 160 45.04 77.91 -14.66
N SER A 161 43.80 78.22 -14.29
CA SER A 161 43.05 79.34 -14.85
C SER A 161 42.83 80.45 -13.81
N PRO A 162 43.80 81.37 -13.64
CA PRO A 162 43.53 82.74 -13.25
C PRO A 162 43.72 83.63 -14.47
N SER A 163 42.62 84.04 -15.10
CA SER A 163 42.47 85.31 -15.83
C SER A 163 41.02 85.49 -16.24
#